data_AF-A0A0V0HKM5-F1
#
_entry.id   AF-A0A0V0HKM5-F1
#
_cell.length_a   1.000
_cell.length_b   1.000
_cell.length_c   1.000
_cell.angle_alpha   90.00
_cell.angle_beta   90.00
_cell.angle_gamma   90.00
#
_symmetry.space_group_name_H-M   'P 1'
#
loop_
_entity.id
_entity.type
_entity.pdbx_description
1 polymer ?
#
loop_
_entity_poly.entity_id
_entity_poly.type
_entity_poly.pdbx_seq_one_letter_code
_entity_poly.pdbx_strand_id
1 'polypeptide(L)'
;MWGSIRNLGHVFFERTSFNVNSGRKIMSLEDDWLGSGSLKQLFPDIYLLNQQQRSTLQEVWTPKGWSLTYRRLMQDWEVERLAEFYGTLEQYTRAKE
;
A
#
# COMPACT_ATOMS: atom_id res chain seq x y z
N MET A 1 2.70 -24.18 -1.41
CA MET A 1 2.96 -23.49 -0.12
C MET A 1 2.88 -21.94 -0.20
N TRP A 2 2.35 -21.33 -1.26
CA TRP A 2 2.19 -19.86 -1.36
C TRP A 2 0.75 -19.37 -1.04
N GLY A 3 -0.28 -20.24 -1.15
CA GLY A 3 -1.68 -19.85 -0.95
C GLY A 3 -2.07 -19.51 0.50
N SER A 4 -1.39 -20.10 1.49
CA SER A 4 -1.71 -19.90 2.91
C SER A 4 -1.25 -18.53 3.44
N ILE A 5 -0.21 -17.94 2.86
CA ILE A 5 0.28 -16.60 3.22
C ILE A 5 -0.71 -15.52 2.73
N ARG A 6 -1.32 -15.75 1.56
CA ARG A 6 -2.29 -14.84 0.95
C ARG A 6 -3.57 -14.69 1.81
N ASN A 7 -4.04 -15.78 2.40
CA ASN A 7 -5.14 -15.73 3.37
C ASN A 7 -4.73 -15.12 4.72
N LEU A 8 -3.47 -15.30 5.14
CA LEU A 8 -2.95 -14.63 6.33
C LEU A 8 -2.90 -13.12 6.13
N GLY A 9 -2.56 -12.61 4.94
CA GLY A 9 -2.62 -11.19 4.62
C GLY A 9 -4.00 -10.60 4.91
N HIS A 10 -5.05 -11.11 4.27
CA HIS A 10 -6.42 -10.61 4.47
C HIS A 10 -6.86 -10.68 5.95
N VAL A 11 -6.63 -11.82 6.62
CA VAL A 11 -6.98 -12.02 8.04
C VAL A 11 -6.17 -11.12 8.98
N PHE A 12 -4.90 -10.84 8.63
CA PHE A 12 -4.02 -9.96 9.39
C PHE A 12 -4.42 -8.50 9.20
N PHE A 13 -4.94 -8.10 8.05
CA PHE A 13 -5.41 -6.74 7.82
C PHE A 13 -6.77 -6.45 8.44
N GLU A 14 -7.71 -7.40 8.38
CA GLU A 14 -9.05 -7.28 8.98
C GLU A 14 -9.01 -7.29 10.52
N ARG A 15 -8.09 -8.05 11.14
CA ARG A 15 -8.05 -8.19 12.61
C ARG A 15 -7.11 -7.22 13.32
N THR A 16 -6.25 -6.52 12.60
CA THR A 16 -5.26 -5.65 13.22
C THR A 16 -5.69 -4.19 13.11
N SER A 17 -6.35 -3.67 14.15
CA SER A 17 -6.20 -2.27 14.54
C SER A 17 -4.70 -2.01 14.61
N PHE A 18 -4.16 -1.29 13.61
CA PHE A 18 -2.75 -1.15 13.23
C PHE A 18 -1.79 -1.22 14.43
N ASN A 19 -1.47 -2.43 14.89
CA ASN A 19 -0.58 -2.61 16.02
C ASN A 19 0.80 -2.45 15.40
N VAL A 20 1.47 -1.37 15.76
CA VAL A 20 2.64 -0.76 15.12
C VAL A 20 3.77 -1.76 14.80
N ASN A 21 3.80 -2.94 15.41
CA ASN A 21 4.76 -4.02 15.12
C ASN A 21 4.43 -4.90 13.90
N SER A 22 3.16 -5.01 13.50
CA SER A 22 2.71 -5.84 12.37
C SER A 22 3.12 -5.24 11.01
N GLY A 23 3.14 -3.91 10.90
CA GLY A 23 3.51 -3.20 9.68
C GLY A 23 4.99 -3.31 9.31
N ARG A 24 5.90 -3.59 10.26
CA ARG A 24 7.37 -3.65 10.04
C ARG A 24 7.85 -4.75 9.11
N LYS A 25 7.01 -5.75 8.85
CA LYS A 25 7.35 -6.88 7.96
C LYS A 25 6.60 -6.84 6.63
N ILE A 26 5.68 -5.90 6.47
CA ILE A 26 4.83 -5.80 5.27
C ILE A 26 5.32 -4.64 4.43
N MET A 27 5.77 -4.96 3.23
CA MET A 27 6.23 -4.01 2.23
C MET A 27 5.01 -3.27 1.68
N SER A 28 5.04 -1.94 1.78
CA SER A 28 3.87 -1.10 1.52
C SER A 28 3.30 -1.26 0.12
N LEU A 29 4.15 -1.44 -0.89
CA LEU A 29 3.74 -1.49 -2.29
C LEU A 29 3.95 -2.87 -2.92
N GLU A 30 4.88 -3.67 -2.39
CA GLU A 30 5.28 -4.94 -3.01
C GLU A 30 4.44 -6.13 -2.54
N ASP A 31 3.97 -6.12 -1.29
CA ASP A 31 3.19 -7.23 -0.73
C ASP A 31 1.71 -7.13 -1.12
N ASP A 32 1.09 -8.28 -1.36
CA ASP A 32 -0.37 -8.40 -1.56
C ASP A 32 -1.06 -8.43 -0.20
N TRP A 33 -1.13 -7.27 0.43
CA TRP A 33 -1.94 -7.07 1.63
C TRP A 33 -3.43 -6.80 1.32
N LEU A 34 -3.75 -6.60 0.04
CA LEU A 34 -5.09 -6.28 -0.46
C LEU A 34 -5.90 -7.53 -0.81
N GLY A 35 -5.25 -8.69 -0.97
CA GLY A 35 -5.88 -9.93 -1.44
C GLY A 35 -6.21 -9.94 -2.93
N SER A 36 -6.30 -8.76 -3.56
CA SER A 36 -6.54 -8.53 -4.99
C SER A 36 -5.25 -8.36 -5.82
N GLY A 37 -4.07 -8.50 -5.21
CA GLY A 37 -2.78 -8.21 -5.83
C GLY A 37 -2.10 -7.01 -5.18
N SER A 38 -0.76 -6.94 -5.28
CA SER A 38 -0.01 -5.85 -4.66
C SER A 38 -0.18 -4.53 -5.42
N LEU A 39 0.00 -3.40 -4.74
CA LEU A 39 -0.09 -2.08 -5.37
C LEU A 39 0.90 -1.92 -6.52
N LYS A 40 2.06 -2.58 -6.46
CA LYS A 40 3.01 -2.68 -7.55
C LYS A 40 2.42 -3.33 -8.82
N GLN A 41 1.54 -4.31 -8.67
CA GLN A 41 0.90 -4.98 -9.80
C GLN A 41 -0.22 -4.12 -10.40
N LEU A 42 -0.98 -3.42 -9.55
CA LEU A 42 -2.09 -2.57 -9.97
C LEU A 42 -1.60 -1.24 -10.57
N PHE A 43 -0.55 -0.67 -9.99
CA PHE A 43 0.01 0.65 -10.35
C PHE A 43 1.53 0.57 -10.55
N PRO A 44 2.02 -0.20 -11.55
CA PRO A 44 3.45 -0.39 -11.78
C PRO A 44 4.18 0.91 -12.14
N ASP A 45 3.49 1.83 -12.79
CA ASP A 45 3.94 3.17 -13.15
C ASP A 45 4.15 4.07 -11.93
N ILE A 46 3.19 4.12 -10.99
CA ILE A 46 3.32 4.85 -9.73
C ILE A 46 4.43 4.22 -8.86
N TYR A 47 4.50 2.89 -8.84
CA TYR A 47 5.55 2.16 -8.14
C TYR A 47 6.96 2.51 -8.65
N LEU A 48 7.14 2.64 -9.96
CA LEU A 48 8.43 3.01 -10.57
C LEU A 48 8.86 4.44 -10.19
N LEU A 49 7.91 5.31 -9.91
CA LEU A 49 8.16 6.69 -9.46
C LEU A 49 8.43 6.78 -7.97
N ASN A 50 7.88 5.84 -7.19
CA ASN A 50 8.05 5.81 -5.75
C ASN A 50 9.51 5.50 -5.35
N GLN A 51 10.04 6.25 -4.38
CA GLN A 51 11.40 6.05 -3.85
C GLN A 51 11.45 5.10 -2.64
N GLN A 52 10.29 4.76 -2.12
CA GLN A 52 10.06 3.98 -0.90
C GLN A 52 9.59 2.56 -1.23
N GLN A 53 10.08 2.00 -2.35
CA GLN A 53 9.74 0.64 -2.80
C GLN A 53 10.02 -0.42 -1.73
N ARG A 54 11.05 -0.18 -0.91
CA ARG A 54 11.44 -1.05 0.22
C ARG A 54 10.90 -0.61 1.58
N SER A 55 10.03 0.40 1.60
CA SER A 55 9.46 0.89 2.83
C SER A 55 8.27 0.06 3.24
N THR A 56 8.22 -0.19 4.53
CA THR A 56 7.15 -0.90 5.19
C THR A 56 5.91 -0.03 5.32
N LEU A 57 4.75 -0.64 5.50
CA LEU A 57 3.51 0.10 5.74
C LEU A 57 3.61 1.06 6.92
N GLN A 58 4.34 0.70 7.98
CA GLN A 58 4.52 1.57 9.13
C GLN A 58 5.30 2.85 8.80
N GLU A 59 6.21 2.79 7.82
CA GLU A 59 7.04 3.93 7.45
C GLU A 59 6.32 4.90 6.52
N VAL A 60 5.36 4.41 5.74
CA VAL A 60 4.61 5.22 4.76
C VAL A 60 3.19 5.56 5.21
N TRP A 61 2.64 4.90 6.23
CA TRP A 61 1.32 5.20 6.78
C TRP A 61 1.43 5.96 8.10
N THR A 62 0.81 7.13 8.17
CA THR A 62 0.75 7.96 9.37
C THR A 62 -0.70 8.20 9.79
N PRO A 63 -0.99 8.62 11.02
CA PRO A 63 -2.35 9.02 11.42
C PRO A 63 -2.94 10.18 10.58
N LYS A 64 -2.09 10.89 9.82
CA LYS A 64 -2.49 11.96 8.90
C LYS A 64 -2.71 11.47 7.47
N GLY A 65 -2.49 10.19 7.19
CA GLY A 65 -2.60 9.58 5.87
C GLY A 65 -1.30 8.97 5.35
N TRP A 66 -1.31 8.63 4.07
CA TRP A 66 -0.18 8.05 3.33
C TRP A 66 0.87 9.12 3.01
N SER A 67 2.10 8.89 3.44
CA SER A 67 3.29 9.72 3.21
C SER A 67 4.25 9.02 2.27
N LEU A 68 4.01 9.17 0.96
CA LEU A 68 4.82 8.58 -0.11
C LEU A 68 5.71 9.64 -0.77
N THR A 69 6.96 9.27 -1.07
CA THR A 69 7.91 10.12 -1.80
C THR A 69 8.16 9.59 -3.20
N TYR A 70 8.30 10.53 -4.15
CA TYR A 70 8.47 10.24 -5.57
C TYR A 70 9.78 10.86 -6.08
N ARG A 71 10.41 10.19 -7.04
CA ARG A 71 11.72 10.59 -7.61
C ARG A 71 11.68 11.86 -8.44
N ARG A 72 10.49 12.31 -8.83
CA ARG A 72 10.22 13.54 -9.56
C ARG A 72 8.79 13.99 -9.27
N LEU A 73 8.48 15.22 -9.66
CA LEU A 73 7.10 15.70 -9.71
C LEU A 73 6.28 14.84 -10.68
N MET A 74 5.02 14.64 -10.31
CA MET A 74 4.02 13.98 -11.13
C MET A 74 3.68 14.86 -12.32
N GLN A 75 3.59 14.24 -13.50
CA GLN A 75 3.18 14.91 -14.72
C GLN A 75 1.65 14.87 -14.84
N ASP A 76 1.08 15.77 -15.63
CA ASP A 76 -0.38 15.91 -15.76
C ASP A 76 -1.07 14.59 -16.15
N TRP A 77 -0.44 13.77 -17.00
CA TRP A 77 -0.96 12.45 -17.41
C TRP A 77 -0.86 11.37 -16.33
N GLU A 78 -0.12 11.60 -15.24
CA GLU A 78 0.04 10.66 -14.12
C GLU A 78 -0.88 11.01 -12.95
N VAL A 79 -1.44 12.23 -12.93
CA VAL A 79 -2.28 12.72 -11.84
C VAL A 79 -3.55 11.89 -11.68
N GLU A 80 -4.23 11.55 -12.78
CA GLU A 80 -5.45 10.73 -12.74
C GLU A 80 -5.16 9.35 -12.15
N ARG A 81 -4.06 8.74 -12.60
CA ARG A 81 -3.61 7.42 -12.12
C ARG A 81 -3.17 7.44 -10.67
N LEU A 82 -2.58 8.54 -10.23
CA LEU A 82 -2.23 8.77 -8.83
C LEU A 82 -3.49 8.93 -7.96
N ALA A 83 -4.53 9.60 -8.47
CA ALA A 83 -5.81 9.72 -7.78
C ALA A 83 -6.48 8.35 -7.61
N GLU A 84 -6.47 7.49 -8.64
CA GLU A 84 -6.92 6.10 -8.54
C GLU A 84 -6.12 5.31 -7.50
N PHE A 85 -4.79 5.48 -7.49
CA PHE A 85 -3.91 4.86 -6.53
C PHE A 85 -4.24 5.26 -5.08
N TYR A 86 -4.40 6.56 -4.79
CA TYR A 86 -4.79 7.01 -3.45
C TYR A 86 -6.23 6.66 -3.10
N GLY A 87 -7.15 6.66 -4.06
CA GLY A 87 -8.53 6.21 -3.85
C GLY A 87 -8.58 4.73 -3.46
N THR A 88 -7.75 3.90 -4.11
CA THR A 88 -7.55 2.50 -3.74
C THR A 88 -7.03 2.40 -2.31
N LEU A 89 -5.96 3.13 -1.98
CA LEU A 89 -5.39 3.18 -0.62
C LEU A 89 -6.40 3.62 0.46
N GLU A 90 -7.24 4.62 0.17
CA GLU A 90 -8.25 5.14 1.09
C GLU A 90 -9.41 4.17 1.32
N GLN A 91 -9.89 3.50 0.27
CA GLN A 91 -10.94 2.47 0.40
C GLN A 91 -10.53 1.39 1.40
N TYR A 92 -9.29 0.93 1.35
CA TYR A 92 -8.78 -0.09 2.27
C TYR A 92 -8.44 0.45 3.66
N THR A 93 -8.22 1.76 3.79
CA THR A 93 -8.07 2.41 5.10
C THR A 93 -9.44 2.54 5.78
N ARG A 94 -10.47 2.96 5.03
CA ARG A 94 -11.85 3.15 5.51
C ARG A 94 -12.61 1.87 5.78
N ALA A 95 -12.27 0.77 5.11
CA ALA A 95 -12.81 -0.56 5.43
C ALA A 95 -12.49 -1.04 6.87
N LYS A 96 -11.77 -0.23 7.66
CA LYS A 96 -11.44 -0.44 9.07
C LYS A 96 -12.24 0.42 10.06
N GLU A 97 -13.05 1.37 9.59
CA GLU A 97 -14.03 2.13 10.40
C GLU A 97 -15.38 1.40 10.42
#